data_AF-A0A9Q3VYF4-F1
#
_entry.id   AF-A0A9Q3VYF4-F1
#
_cell.length_a   1.000
_cell.length_b   1.000
_cell.length_c   1.000
_cell.angle_alpha   90.00
_cell.angle_beta   90.00
_cell.angle_gamma   90.00
#
_symmetry.space_group_name_H-M   'P 1'
#
loop_
_entity.id
_entity.type
_entity.pdbx_description
1 polymer ?
#
loop_
_entity_poly.entity_id
_entity_poly.type
_entity_poly.pdbx_seq_one_letter_code
_entity_poly.pdbx_strand_id
1 'polypeptide(L)'
;MLLTELLHPGILAALAGAGHGARVLLADGHYPASTAVGERARTVHLNLAPGLLDVTSVLDVLLSSIPVEAAHVMVPPEGQPEPPAIAEYRSRLPVAVETLGRFEFYDAARSPDLALAVVTADTRTYANLLLTIGVRAEGTLTTR
;
A
#
# COMPACT_ATOMS: atom_id res chain seq x y z
N MET A 1 20.63 11.46 10.63
CA MET A 1 19.80 10.60 9.76
C MET A 1 19.00 9.67 10.66
N LEU A 2 17.74 9.34 10.32
CA LEU A 2 16.93 8.43 11.15
C LEU A 2 17.54 7.02 11.15
N LEU A 3 17.28 6.24 12.20
CA LEU A 3 17.76 4.85 12.35
C LEU A 3 16.76 3.80 11.84
N THR A 4 15.67 4.24 11.22
CA THR A 4 14.62 3.39 10.64
C THR A 4 14.89 3.16 9.17
N GLU A 5 14.33 2.09 8.62
CA GLU A 5 14.41 1.80 7.18
C GLU A 5 13.58 2.81 6.37
N LEU A 6 12.37 3.14 6.84
CA LEU A 6 11.56 4.19 6.26
C LEU A 6 12.11 5.58 6.63
N LEU A 7 12.51 6.33 5.62
CA LEU A 7 13.09 7.68 5.77
C LEU A 7 12.28 8.79 5.10
N HIS A 8 11.29 8.44 4.26
CA HIS A 8 10.59 9.42 3.45
C HIS A 8 9.68 10.30 4.31
N PRO A 9 9.93 11.63 4.38
CA PRO A 9 9.27 12.49 5.37
C PRO A 9 7.76 12.55 5.18
N GLY A 10 7.29 12.57 3.93
CA GLY A 10 5.85 12.59 3.64
C GLY A 10 5.13 11.28 3.97
N ILE A 11 5.82 10.14 3.90
CA ILE A 11 5.24 8.83 4.26
C ILE A 11 5.23 8.71 5.78
N LEU A 12 6.35 9.04 6.44
CA LEU A 12 6.44 9.07 7.90
C LEU A 12 5.36 9.96 8.53
N ALA A 13 5.17 11.18 8.02
CA ALA A 13 4.15 12.09 8.53
C ALA A 13 2.73 11.54 8.37
N ALA A 14 2.41 10.93 7.22
CA ALA A 14 1.09 10.35 6.96
C ALA A 14 0.83 9.14 7.87
N LEU A 15 1.80 8.23 8.00
CA LEU A 15 1.67 7.04 8.86
C LEU A 15 1.62 7.39 10.34
N ALA A 16 2.42 8.37 10.80
CA ALA A 16 2.42 8.82 12.19
C ALA A 16 1.11 9.52 12.60
N GLY A 17 0.39 10.11 11.65
CA GLY A 17 -0.95 10.66 11.86
C GLY A 17 -2.09 9.66 11.66
N ALA A 18 -1.79 8.46 11.14
CA ALA A 18 -2.76 7.40 10.94
C ALA A 18 -2.88 6.48 12.18
N GLY A 19 -3.90 5.65 12.22
CA GLY A 19 -4.15 4.70 13.30
C GLY A 19 -4.79 3.41 12.80
N HIS A 20 -5.23 2.56 13.74
CA HIS A 20 -5.99 1.35 13.44
C HIS A 20 -7.11 1.63 12.43
N GLY A 21 -7.25 0.77 11.42
CA GLY A 21 -8.32 0.82 10.44
C GLY A 21 -8.09 1.82 9.31
N ALA A 22 -7.13 2.74 9.46
CA ALA A 22 -6.72 3.61 8.36
C ALA A 22 -6.06 2.79 7.24
N ARG A 23 -6.24 3.24 6.01
CA ARG A 23 -5.79 2.51 4.82
C ARG A 23 -4.60 3.18 4.14
N VAL A 24 -3.77 2.34 3.52
CA VAL A 24 -2.61 2.75 2.73
C VAL A 24 -2.69 2.10 1.36
N LEU A 25 -2.73 2.91 0.31
CA LEU A 25 -2.67 2.45 -1.08
C LEU A 25 -1.21 2.46 -1.54
N LEU A 26 -0.73 1.32 -2.01
CA LEU A 26 0.48 1.21 -2.83
C LEU A 26 0.05 0.95 -4.26
N ALA A 27 0.39 1.89 -5.14
CA ALA A 27 -0.10 1.90 -6.51
C ALA A 27 1.02 1.71 -7.53
N ASP A 28 0.70 1.00 -8.61
CA ASP A 28 1.54 0.91 -9.79
C ASP A 28 1.55 2.24 -10.58
N GLY A 29 2.39 2.30 -11.61
CA GLY A 29 2.54 3.50 -12.45
C GLY A 29 1.33 3.78 -13.37
N HIS A 30 0.37 2.87 -13.47
CA HIS A 30 -0.83 2.99 -14.30
C HIS A 30 -2.06 3.41 -13.50
N TYR A 31 -2.02 3.29 -12.17
CA TYR A 31 -3.14 3.64 -11.31
C TYR A 31 -3.54 5.11 -11.47
N PRO A 32 -4.83 5.43 -11.66
CA PRO A 32 -5.28 6.80 -11.89
C PRO A 32 -5.34 7.62 -10.59
N ALA A 33 -4.18 7.83 -9.95
CA ALA A 33 -4.06 8.42 -8.62
C ALA A 33 -4.71 9.82 -8.51
N SER A 34 -4.74 10.58 -9.61
CA SER A 34 -5.38 11.90 -9.66
C SER A 34 -6.91 11.87 -9.50
N THR A 35 -7.56 10.72 -9.72
CA THR A 35 -9.04 10.60 -9.75
C THR A 35 -9.58 9.40 -8.97
N ALA A 36 -8.71 8.52 -8.46
CA ALA A 36 -9.08 7.29 -7.74
C ALA A 36 -8.41 7.18 -6.36
N VAL A 37 -8.14 8.32 -5.72
CA VAL A 37 -7.59 8.41 -4.36
C VAL A 37 -8.51 9.31 -3.54
N GLY A 38 -8.75 8.93 -2.27
CA GLY A 38 -9.55 9.72 -1.35
C GLY A 38 -8.95 11.11 -1.10
N GLU A 39 -9.79 12.15 -1.09
CA GLU A 39 -9.35 13.56 -1.03
C GLU A 39 -8.55 13.92 0.23
N ARG A 40 -8.72 13.15 1.31
CA ARG A 40 -8.02 13.35 2.59
C ARG A 40 -6.66 12.67 2.64
N ALA A 41 -6.39 11.74 1.72
CA ALA A 41 -5.16 10.97 1.72
C ALA A 41 -3.97 11.84 1.31
N ARG A 42 -2.84 11.71 2.00
CA ARG A 42 -1.58 12.22 1.48
C ARG A 42 -1.18 11.38 0.28
N THR A 43 -1.03 11.99 -0.89
CA THR A 43 -0.45 11.31 -2.06
C THR A 43 1.06 11.59 -2.14
N VAL A 44 1.85 10.53 -2.31
CA VAL A 44 3.31 10.57 -2.48
C VAL A 44 3.66 9.95 -3.82
N HIS A 45 4.28 10.73 -4.71
CA HIS A 45 4.74 10.29 -6.02
C HIS A 45 6.22 9.89 -5.96
N LEU A 46 6.51 8.61 -6.16
CA LEU A 46 7.86 8.05 -6.30
C LEU A 46 8.13 7.54 -7.73
N ASN A 47 7.20 7.79 -8.65
CA ASN A 47 7.15 7.25 -10.00
C ASN A 47 7.99 8.04 -11.01
N LEU A 48 9.29 8.21 -10.76
CA LEU A 48 10.19 9.03 -11.59
C LEU A 48 10.36 8.48 -13.01
N ALA A 49 10.65 7.19 -13.15
CA ALA A 49 10.86 6.51 -14.43
C ALA A 49 10.39 5.05 -14.34
N PRO A 50 9.81 4.47 -15.41
CA PRO A 50 9.23 3.12 -15.39
C PRO A 50 10.21 2.06 -14.85
N GLY A 51 9.75 1.25 -13.89
CA GLY A 51 10.49 0.13 -13.32
C GLY A 51 11.57 0.48 -12.30
N LEU A 52 11.76 1.77 -11.95
CA LEU A 52 12.83 2.18 -11.04
C LEU A 52 12.57 1.81 -9.57
N LEU A 53 11.30 1.88 -9.14
CA LEU A 53 10.85 1.47 -7.82
C LEU A 53 9.47 0.84 -7.96
N ASP A 54 9.32 -0.39 -7.48
CA ASP A 54 8.11 -1.18 -7.60
C ASP A 54 7.30 -1.21 -6.29
N VAL A 55 6.06 -1.70 -6.36
CA VAL A 55 5.18 -1.75 -5.18
C VAL A 55 5.73 -2.72 -4.13
N THR A 56 6.31 -3.83 -4.56
CA THR A 56 6.90 -4.84 -3.68
C THR A 56 8.02 -4.24 -2.81
N SER A 57 8.93 -3.45 -3.38
CA SER A 57 10.01 -2.81 -2.62
C SER A 57 9.49 -1.81 -1.60
N VAL A 58 8.43 -1.05 -1.95
CA VAL A 58 7.79 -0.13 -1.01
C VAL A 58 7.07 -0.89 0.11
N LEU A 59 6.41 -2.00 -0.23
CA LEU A 59 5.76 -2.88 0.75
C LEU A 59 6.76 -3.39 1.79
N ASP A 60 7.92 -3.89 1.36
CA ASP A 60 8.96 -4.42 2.26
C ASP A 60 9.38 -3.36 3.30
N VAL A 61 9.60 -2.11 2.87
CA VAL A 61 9.94 -0.99 3.78
C VAL A 61 8.78 -0.67 4.73
N LEU A 62 7.54 -0.67 4.25
CA LEU A 62 6.37 -0.33 5.08
C LEU A 62 6.05 -1.39 6.14
N LEU A 63 6.29 -2.66 5.85
CA LEU A 63 6.05 -3.76 6.82
C LEU A 63 6.92 -3.64 8.07
N SER A 64 8.07 -2.94 7.99
CA SER A 64 8.88 -2.61 9.17
C SER A 64 8.28 -1.50 10.05
N SER A 65 7.32 -0.74 9.52
CA SER A 65 6.85 0.53 10.09
C SER A 65 5.41 0.47 10.61
N ILE A 66 4.57 -0.43 10.08
CA ILE A 66 3.16 -0.55 10.46
C ILE A 66 2.73 -2.02 10.64
N PRO A 67 1.87 -2.32 11.63
CA PRO A 67 1.11 -3.57 11.63
C PRO A 67 0.09 -3.57 10.49
N VAL A 68 -0.15 -4.72 9.88
CA VAL A 68 -1.16 -4.89 8.82
C VAL A 68 -2.19 -5.91 9.30
N GLU A 69 -3.47 -5.55 9.25
CA GLU A 69 -4.57 -6.45 9.63
C GLU A 69 -5.40 -6.96 8.44
N ALA A 70 -5.38 -6.23 7.32
CA ALA A 70 -6.03 -6.66 6.08
C ALA A 70 -5.25 -6.15 4.87
N ALA A 71 -5.36 -6.89 3.77
CA ALA A 71 -4.74 -6.56 2.50
C ALA A 71 -5.68 -6.94 1.36
N HIS A 72 -5.89 -6.00 0.42
CA HIS A 72 -6.72 -6.21 -0.76
C HIS A 72 -5.92 -5.90 -2.02
N VAL A 73 -6.15 -6.69 -3.07
CA VAL A 73 -5.59 -6.46 -4.41
C VAL A 73 -6.70 -6.30 -5.43
N MET A 74 -6.41 -5.53 -6.47
CA MET A 74 -7.27 -5.44 -7.63
C MET A 74 -6.94 -6.61 -8.57
N VAL A 75 -7.95 -7.40 -8.94
CA VAL A 75 -7.76 -8.52 -9.89
C VAL A 75 -8.30 -8.17 -11.28
N PRO A 76 -7.73 -8.75 -12.34
CA PRO A 76 -8.30 -8.65 -13.67
C PRO A 76 -9.67 -9.36 -13.74
N PRO A 77 -10.46 -9.11 -14.81
CA PRO A 77 -11.70 -9.84 -15.08
C PRO A 77 -11.50 -11.36 -15.06
N GLU A 78 -12.57 -12.08 -14.75
CA GLU A 78 -12.58 -13.55 -14.70
C GLU A 78 -12.00 -14.17 -15.98
N GLY A 79 -11.23 -15.25 -15.81
CA GLY A 79 -10.58 -15.97 -16.91
C GLY A 79 -9.22 -15.40 -17.34
N GLN A 80 -8.77 -14.28 -16.75
CA GLN A 80 -7.41 -13.77 -16.95
C GLN A 80 -6.43 -14.33 -15.91
N PRO A 81 -5.14 -14.51 -16.27
CA PRO A 81 -4.14 -14.98 -15.32
C PRO A 81 -3.96 -13.99 -14.18
N GLU A 82 -3.65 -14.52 -13.00
CA GLU A 82 -3.36 -13.68 -11.85
C GLU A 82 -2.05 -12.88 -12.07
N PRO A 83 -2.05 -11.57 -11.79
CA PRO A 83 -0.85 -10.74 -11.86
C PRO A 83 0.29 -11.28 -10.98
N PRO A 84 1.53 -11.40 -11.50
CA PRO A 84 2.67 -11.91 -10.72
C PRO A 84 2.94 -11.18 -9.41
N ALA A 85 2.66 -9.87 -9.37
CA ALA A 85 2.83 -9.06 -8.16
C ALA A 85 1.97 -9.55 -6.98
N ILE A 86 0.79 -10.11 -7.23
CA ILE A 86 -0.09 -10.60 -6.17
C ILE A 86 0.54 -11.78 -5.42
N ALA A 87 1.23 -12.68 -6.13
CA ALA A 87 1.96 -13.79 -5.51
C ALA A 87 3.09 -13.28 -4.60
N GLU A 88 3.79 -12.22 -5.03
CA GLU A 88 4.83 -11.56 -4.22
C GLU A 88 4.25 -10.92 -2.95
N TYR A 89 3.05 -10.34 -3.01
CA TYR A 89 2.41 -9.74 -1.84
C TYR A 89 2.00 -10.83 -0.83
N ARG A 90 1.41 -11.93 -1.31
CA ARG A 90 1.03 -13.07 -0.46
C ARG A 90 2.22 -13.71 0.25
N SER A 91 3.41 -13.70 -0.34
CA SER A 91 4.61 -14.26 0.30
C SER A 91 5.21 -13.34 1.37
N ARG A 92 4.83 -12.06 1.42
CA ARG A 92 5.40 -11.05 2.34
C ARG A 92 4.45 -10.69 3.47
N LEU A 93 3.15 -10.68 3.19
CA LEU A 93 2.14 -10.23 4.13
C LEU A 93 1.84 -11.30 5.19
N PRO A 94 1.69 -10.93 6.47
CA PRO A 94 1.32 -11.86 7.54
C PRO A 94 -0.18 -12.19 7.54
N VAL A 95 -0.95 -11.60 6.62
CA VAL A 95 -2.41 -11.74 6.50
C VAL A 95 -2.78 -12.27 5.11
N ALA A 96 -3.99 -12.83 4.99
CA ALA A 96 -4.51 -13.20 3.70
C ALA A 96 -4.67 -11.97 2.79
N VAL A 97 -4.34 -12.15 1.51
CA VAL A 97 -4.56 -11.13 0.48
C VAL A 97 -5.88 -11.42 -0.21
N GLU A 98 -6.87 -10.59 0.08
CA GLU A 98 -8.22 -10.67 -0.49
C GLU A 98 -8.29 -9.94 -1.83
N THR A 99 -9.26 -10.30 -2.66
CA THR A 99 -9.39 -9.78 -4.02
C THR A 99 -10.62 -8.89 -4.15
N LEU A 100 -10.48 -7.76 -4.82
CA LEU A 100 -11.57 -6.88 -5.18
C LEU A 100 -11.67 -6.74 -6.70
N GLY A 101 -12.90 -6.54 -7.20
CA GLY A 101 -13.10 -6.08 -8.57
C GLY A 101 -12.50 -4.69 -8.78
N ARG A 102 -12.23 -4.34 -10.05
CA ARG A 102 -11.60 -3.05 -10.39
C ARG A 102 -12.29 -1.83 -9.78
N PHE A 103 -13.62 -1.76 -9.89
CA PHE A 103 -14.38 -0.62 -9.39
C PHE A 103 -14.48 -0.62 -7.87
N GLU A 104 -14.67 -1.78 -7.26
CA GLU A 104 -14.68 -1.93 -5.79
C GLU A 104 -13.34 -1.51 -5.18
N PHE A 105 -12.22 -1.84 -5.84
CA PHE A 105 -10.90 -1.39 -5.41
C PHE A 105 -10.78 0.14 -5.47
N TYR A 106 -11.27 0.77 -6.55
CA TYR A 106 -11.28 2.24 -6.65
C TYR A 106 -12.16 2.88 -5.58
N ASP A 107 -13.32 2.30 -5.28
CA ASP A 107 -14.19 2.81 -4.23
C ASP A 107 -13.53 2.68 -2.85
N ALA A 108 -12.86 1.54 -2.59
CA ALA A 108 -12.10 1.33 -1.37
C ALA A 108 -10.93 2.31 -1.22
N ALA A 109 -10.25 2.66 -2.31
CA ALA A 109 -9.16 3.65 -2.35
C ALA A 109 -9.66 5.11 -2.32
N ARG A 110 -10.91 5.37 -2.72
CA ARG A 110 -11.56 6.69 -2.55
C ARG A 110 -12.16 6.89 -1.16
N SER A 111 -12.25 5.83 -0.36
CA SER A 111 -12.82 5.90 1.00
C SER A 111 -12.15 7.01 1.82
N PRO A 112 -12.91 7.73 2.68
CA PRO A 112 -12.36 8.60 3.71
C PRO A 112 -11.34 7.94 4.65
N ASP A 113 -11.31 6.61 4.70
CA ASP A 113 -10.36 5.83 5.52
C ASP A 113 -8.94 5.81 4.93
N LEU A 114 -8.76 6.22 3.67
CA LEU A 114 -7.44 6.26 3.05
C LEU A 114 -6.62 7.41 3.64
N ALA A 115 -5.54 7.08 4.35
CA ALA A 115 -4.63 8.05 4.94
C ALA A 115 -3.45 8.38 4.02
N LEU A 116 -3.00 7.41 3.23
CA LEU A 116 -1.81 7.52 2.39
C LEU A 116 -1.99 6.79 1.06
N ALA A 117 -1.59 7.43 -0.03
CA ALA A 117 -1.36 6.79 -1.31
C ALA A 117 0.11 6.97 -1.71
N VAL A 118 0.80 5.88 -2.06
CA VAL A 118 2.15 5.88 -2.61
C VAL A 118 2.08 5.40 -4.05
N VAL A 119 2.42 6.27 -4.99
CA VAL A 119 2.44 5.98 -6.43
C VAL A 119 3.87 5.61 -6.83
N THR A 120 4.08 4.36 -7.22
CA THR A 120 5.38 3.81 -7.60
C THR A 120 5.56 3.81 -9.11
N ALA A 121 6.75 3.43 -9.58
CA ALA A 121 7.01 3.23 -11.01
C ALA A 121 6.79 1.78 -11.46
N ASP A 122 6.07 0.96 -10.69
CA ASP A 122 5.80 -0.43 -11.06
C ASP A 122 5.04 -0.48 -12.40
N THR A 123 5.55 -1.24 -13.36
CA THR A 123 4.96 -1.37 -14.69
C THR A 123 4.11 -2.62 -14.84
N ARG A 124 4.12 -3.53 -13.86
CA ARG A 124 3.30 -4.74 -13.87
C ARG A 124 1.84 -4.33 -13.74
N THR A 125 0.99 -4.85 -14.63
CA THR A 125 -0.44 -4.54 -14.59
C THR A 125 -1.06 -5.09 -13.32
N TYR A 126 -2.01 -4.34 -12.74
CA TYR A 126 -2.71 -4.72 -11.51
C TYR A 126 -1.78 -4.88 -10.29
N ALA A 127 -0.59 -4.28 -10.30
CA ALA A 127 0.33 -4.30 -9.17
C ALA A 127 -0.08 -3.27 -8.10
N ASN A 128 -1.37 -3.22 -7.73
CA ASN A 128 -1.91 -2.33 -6.71
C ASN A 128 -2.28 -3.12 -5.46
N LEU A 129 -1.98 -2.54 -4.31
CA LEU A 129 -2.19 -3.16 -3.01
C LEU A 129 -2.78 -2.13 -2.05
N LEU A 130 -3.90 -2.47 -1.42
CA LEU A 130 -4.55 -1.67 -0.40
C LEU A 130 -4.37 -2.36 0.96
N LEU A 131 -3.63 -1.73 1.87
CA LEU A 131 -3.39 -2.22 3.22
C LEU A 131 -4.32 -1.53 4.20
N THR A 132 -4.75 -2.25 5.24
CA THR A 132 -5.39 -1.68 6.43
C THR A 132 -4.42 -1.79 7.61
N ILE A 133 -4.17 -0.67 8.29
CA ILE A 133 -3.28 -0.59 9.45
C ILE A 133 -3.92 -1.31 10.63
N GLY A 134 -3.19 -2.26 11.21
CA GLY A 134 -3.63 -3.02 12.37
C GLY A 134 -3.29 -2.37 13.71
N VAL A 135 -3.40 -3.17 14.78
CA VAL A 135 -3.00 -2.77 16.14
C VAL A 135 -1.57 -3.23 16.42
N ARG A 136 -0.78 -2.37 17.06
CA ARG A 136 0.50 -2.77 17.62
C ARG A 136 0.26 -3.63 18.87
N ALA A 137 0.78 -4.86 18.89
CA ALA A 137 0.65 -5.74 20.06
C ALA A 137 1.21 -5.07 21.33
N GLU A 138 0.56 -5.26 22.48
CA GLU A 138 1.05 -4.74 23.75
C GLU A 138 2.48 -5.24 24.03
N GLY A 139 3.33 -4.40 24.64
CA GLY A 139 4.70 -4.77 25.00
C GLY A 139 5.75 -4.78 23.87
N THR A 140 5.40 -4.42 22.64
CA THR A 140 6.36 -4.34 21.50
C THR A 140 7.39 -3.21 21.56
N LEU A 141 7.35 -2.34 22.57
CA LEU A 141 8.46 -1.40 22.82
C LEU A 141 9.53 -2.16 23.59
N THR A 142 10.48 -2.75 22.89
CA THR A 142 11.77 -3.04 23.51
C THR A 142 12.42 -1.71 23.82
N THR A 143 12.57 -1.37 25.10
CA THR A 143 13.47 -0.32 25.55
C THR A 143 14.85 -0.62 24.95
N ARG A 144 15.34 0.27 24.09
CA ARG A 144 16.73 0.21 23.64
C ARG A 144 17.66 0.54 24.79
#